data_AF-A0A7W8JZW0-F1
#
_entry.id   AF-A0A7W8JZW0-F1
#
_cell.length_a   1.000
_cell.length_b   1.000
_cell.length_c   1.000
_cell.angle_alpha   90.00
_cell.angle_beta   90.00
_cell.angle_gamma   90.00
#
_symmetry.space_group_name_H-M   'P 1'
#
loop_
_entity.id
_entity.type
_entity.pdbx_description
1 polymer ?
#
loop_
_entity_poly.entity_id
_entity_poly.type
_entity_poly.pdbx_seq_one_letter_code
_entity_poly.pdbx_strand_id
1 'polypeptide(L)'
;MTVPFQEGRPHPSSAGSEGPYAVMITLMHPTMSIFGTALMHHPGGIMGDSLLVLDQAFEVTGVTPRGAHQFQLLPNGQGRLGMVKLIVRASDLHTAERQAMEVAQPFLSLLAATQNVPLSVHAVTTVEQDTGVIALSAGLAGKEKRLSLEGFSPLPVVTDEQIANVFSAYREALGAQDPFQKIISLWRVFEGLKSVRQTMLQAVPAQERETVLRRGKLPTSIETVPERYRDGVDDATLTRVLGKSHQAAVEQFTSEYRDAVAHLTLKPDRDGTPRPVRTADTWSDVMACWNVAQLLEYVLREFLKETIGMHPQYRSLTFD
;
A
#
# COMPACT_ATOMS: atom_id res chain seq x y z
N MET A 1 12.64 30.41 14.62
CA MET A 1 11.75 31.59 14.52
C MET A 1 10.46 31.20 15.22
N THR A 2 10.25 31.66 16.44
CA THR A 2 9.12 31.29 17.30
C THR A 2 7.90 32.10 16.87
N VAL A 3 6.87 31.41 16.36
CA VAL A 3 5.60 32.04 16.02
C VAL A 3 4.83 32.33 17.32
N PRO A 4 4.32 33.55 17.55
CA PRO A 4 3.60 33.86 18.78
C PRO A 4 2.28 33.08 18.85
N PHE A 5 2.01 32.50 20.01
CA PHE A 5 0.78 31.79 20.33
C PHE A 5 -0.37 32.82 20.39
N GLN A 6 -1.32 32.76 19.45
CA GLN A 6 -2.55 33.56 19.53
C GLN A 6 -3.53 32.88 20.50
N GLU A 7 -3.81 33.53 21.62
CA GLU A 7 -4.87 33.15 22.56
C GLU A 7 -6.24 33.17 21.83
N GLY A 8 -6.96 32.06 21.86
CA GLY A 8 -8.31 31.93 21.30
C GLY A 8 -8.55 30.76 20.36
N ARG A 9 -7.51 29.97 20.00
CA ARG A 9 -7.70 28.75 19.18
C ARG A 9 -8.20 27.58 20.05
N PRO A 10 -9.17 26.78 19.57
CA PRO A 10 -9.59 25.57 20.26
C PRO A 10 -8.39 24.65 20.51
N HIS A 11 -8.37 23.97 21.66
CA HIS A 11 -7.31 23.03 21.97
C HIS A 11 -7.23 21.96 20.87
N PRO A 12 -6.07 21.77 20.24
CA PRO A 12 -5.93 20.81 19.15
C PRO A 12 -6.15 19.39 19.68
N SER A 13 -7.17 18.72 19.16
CA SER A 13 -7.29 17.28 19.28
C SER A 13 -6.31 16.64 18.29
N SER A 14 -5.69 15.51 18.64
CA SER A 14 -4.81 14.79 17.72
C SER A 14 -5.54 14.24 16.49
N ALA A 15 -6.87 14.19 16.52
CA ALA A 15 -7.70 13.76 15.39
C ALA A 15 -8.16 14.93 14.50
N GLY A 16 -7.91 16.18 14.91
CA GLY A 16 -8.50 17.39 14.33
C GLY A 16 -9.87 17.73 14.92
N SER A 17 -10.49 18.80 14.43
CA SER A 17 -11.85 19.23 14.78
C SER A 17 -12.69 19.56 13.54
N GLU A 18 -14.00 19.75 13.71
CA GLU A 18 -14.84 20.08 12.57
C GLU A 18 -14.46 21.45 11.99
N GLY A 19 -14.05 21.48 10.72
CA GLY A 19 -13.54 22.71 10.14
C GLY A 19 -12.99 22.55 8.72
N PRO A 20 -12.38 23.61 8.18
CA PRO A 20 -11.70 23.59 6.89
C PRO A 20 -10.31 22.94 7.00
N TYR A 21 -10.03 22.05 6.06
CA TYR A 21 -8.77 21.35 5.91
C TYR A 21 -8.16 21.65 4.55
N ALA A 22 -6.87 21.96 4.51
CA ALA A 22 -6.08 21.95 3.28
C ALA A 22 -5.48 20.56 3.10
N VAL A 23 -5.86 19.87 2.01
CA VAL A 23 -5.31 18.56 1.67
C VAL A 23 -4.45 18.68 0.42
N MET A 24 -3.25 18.12 0.51
CA MET A 24 -2.18 18.27 -0.48
C MET A 24 -1.72 16.88 -0.90
N ILE A 25 -2.05 16.52 -2.13
CA ILE A 25 -1.75 15.23 -2.75
C ILE A 25 -0.47 15.39 -3.54
N THR A 26 0.57 14.72 -3.07
CA THR A 26 1.92 14.73 -3.65
C THR A 26 2.01 13.67 -4.73
N LEU A 27 2.39 14.05 -5.94
CA LEU A 27 2.55 13.11 -7.05
C LEU A 27 3.97 12.52 -7.09
N MET A 28 4.07 11.32 -7.64
CA MET A 28 5.32 10.60 -7.81
C MET A 28 5.59 10.30 -9.28
N HIS A 29 6.86 10.41 -9.64
CA HIS A 29 7.39 9.91 -10.89
C HIS A 29 7.65 8.41 -10.74
N PRO A 30 6.90 7.52 -11.42
CA PRO A 30 6.93 6.09 -11.14
C PRO A 30 8.28 5.41 -11.40
N THR A 31 9.15 6.01 -12.23
CA THR A 31 10.48 5.49 -12.54
C THR A 31 11.64 6.27 -11.92
N MET A 32 11.39 7.40 -11.24
CA MET A 32 12.43 8.09 -10.48
C MET A 32 12.17 7.83 -9.01
N SER A 33 13.12 7.16 -8.37
CA SER A 33 13.21 7.13 -6.92
C SER A 33 13.32 8.56 -6.41
N ILE A 34 12.19 9.19 -6.05
CA ILE A 34 12.17 10.41 -5.24
C ILE A 34 12.49 10.04 -3.78
N PHE A 35 13.43 9.12 -3.59
CA PHE A 35 13.89 8.67 -2.29
C PHE A 35 14.86 9.71 -1.75
N GLY A 36 14.30 10.75 -1.15
CA GLY A 36 14.98 11.40 -0.05
C GLY A 36 14.85 10.50 1.18
N THR A 37 15.95 10.14 1.82
CA THR A 37 15.93 9.68 3.22
C THR A 37 15.50 10.82 4.17
N ALA A 38 15.38 12.04 3.64
CA ALA A 38 14.83 13.21 4.28
C ALA A 38 13.67 13.78 3.43
N LEU A 39 12.51 13.95 4.05
CA LEU A 39 11.38 14.67 3.48
C LEU A 39 11.73 16.17 3.44
N MET A 40 11.89 16.74 2.24
CA MET A 40 12.05 18.18 2.11
C MET A 40 10.69 18.85 2.29
N HIS A 41 10.45 19.37 3.50
CA HIS A 41 9.26 20.15 3.81
C HIS A 41 9.25 21.48 3.04
N HIS A 42 8.26 21.66 2.17
CA HIS A 42 7.83 22.96 1.69
C HIS A 42 6.87 23.56 2.73
N PRO A 43 6.69 24.90 2.82
CA PRO A 43 5.68 25.54 3.68
C PRO A 43 4.23 25.07 3.48
N GLY A 44 3.99 24.22 2.47
CA GLY A 44 2.72 23.57 2.18
C GLY A 44 2.88 22.08 1.83
N GLY A 45 3.65 21.31 2.62
CA GLY A 45 3.75 19.85 2.44
C GLY A 45 4.97 19.38 1.65
N ILE A 46 4.95 18.13 1.21
CA ILE A 46 6.03 17.52 0.43
C ILE A 46 5.79 17.86 -1.05
N MET A 47 6.77 18.44 -1.73
CA MET A 47 6.64 18.68 -3.17
C MET A 47 6.99 17.42 -3.95
N GLY A 48 6.09 16.99 -4.82
CA GLY A 48 6.24 15.79 -5.62
C GLY A 48 6.85 16.04 -7.00
N ASP A 49 6.76 15.02 -7.83
CA ASP A 49 7.19 15.07 -9.22
C ASP A 49 6.27 14.22 -10.10
N SER A 50 6.08 14.63 -11.34
CA SER A 50 5.40 13.84 -12.35
C SER A 50 6.07 14.04 -13.71
N LEU A 51 5.52 13.40 -14.73
CA LEU A 51 5.95 13.57 -16.12
C LEU A 51 5.20 14.72 -16.84
N LEU A 52 4.25 15.37 -16.18
CA LEU A 52 3.48 16.46 -16.77
C LEU A 52 4.18 17.80 -16.54
N VAL A 53 4.44 18.55 -17.60
CA VAL A 53 4.95 19.92 -17.52
C VAL A 53 3.80 20.86 -17.16
N LEU A 54 4.04 21.75 -16.20
CA LEU A 54 3.11 22.77 -15.75
C LEU A 54 3.91 24.04 -15.46
N ASP A 55 3.80 25.05 -16.34
CA ASP A 55 4.63 26.25 -16.25
C ASP A 55 4.29 27.14 -15.04
N GLN A 56 3.02 27.12 -14.63
CA GLN A 56 2.51 27.91 -13.51
C GLN A 56 1.36 27.19 -12.81
N ALA A 57 1.09 27.58 -11.56
CA ALA A 57 -0.06 27.06 -10.83
C ALA A 57 -1.36 27.26 -11.63
N PHE A 58 -2.22 26.25 -11.62
CA PHE A 58 -3.46 26.26 -12.40
C PHE A 58 -4.63 25.83 -11.53
N GLU A 59 -5.73 26.58 -11.59
CA GLU A 59 -6.95 26.25 -10.86
C GLU A 59 -7.92 25.49 -11.75
N VAL A 60 -8.43 24.39 -11.23
CA VAL A 60 -9.44 23.55 -11.88
C VAL A 60 -10.69 23.60 -11.04
N THR A 61 -11.81 23.97 -11.65
CA THR A 61 -13.13 23.86 -11.03
C THR A 61 -13.91 22.73 -11.69
N GLY A 62 -14.53 21.88 -10.88
CA GLY A 62 -15.38 20.78 -11.36
C GLY A 62 -16.62 20.65 -10.50
N VAL A 63 -17.67 20.03 -11.05
CA VAL A 63 -18.87 19.66 -10.30
C VAL A 63 -18.97 18.14 -10.32
N THR A 64 -19.01 17.55 -9.12
CA THR A 64 -19.33 16.13 -8.93
C THR A 64 -20.76 16.01 -8.38
N PRO A 65 -21.35 14.81 -8.33
CA PRO A 65 -22.61 14.60 -7.61
C PRO A 65 -22.57 15.02 -6.13
N ARG A 66 -21.38 15.19 -5.55
CA ARG A 66 -21.17 15.62 -4.16
C ARG A 66 -20.98 17.13 -4.01
N GLY A 67 -20.95 17.88 -5.11
CA GLY A 67 -20.88 19.34 -5.11
C GLY A 67 -19.85 19.91 -6.06
N ALA A 68 -19.72 21.24 -6.02
CA ALA A 68 -18.65 21.95 -6.71
C ALA A 68 -17.34 21.83 -5.92
N HIS A 69 -16.26 21.55 -6.62
CA HIS A 69 -14.93 21.41 -6.05
C HIS A 69 -13.94 22.26 -6.85
N GLN A 70 -12.96 22.80 -6.14
CA GLN A 70 -11.85 23.55 -6.72
C GLN A 70 -10.55 22.90 -6.28
N PHE A 71 -9.68 22.67 -7.26
CA PHE A 71 -8.35 22.14 -7.06
C PHE A 71 -7.34 23.14 -7.60
N GLN A 72 -6.19 23.19 -6.94
CA GLN A 72 -5.03 23.91 -7.41
C GLN A 72 -3.95 22.89 -7.80
N LEU A 73 -3.56 22.91 -9.06
CA LEU A 73 -2.42 22.18 -9.59
C LEU A 73 -1.17 23.02 -9.36
N LEU A 74 -0.16 22.44 -8.73
CA LEU A 74 1.04 23.15 -8.33
C LEU A 74 2.27 22.51 -9.00
N PRO A 75 3.08 23.32 -9.73
CA PRO A 75 4.33 22.84 -10.28
C PRO A 75 5.42 22.76 -9.21
N ASN A 76 6.35 21.82 -9.40
CA ASN A 76 7.58 21.73 -8.64
C ASN A 76 8.65 22.67 -9.20
N GLY A 77 9.82 22.70 -8.57
CA GLY A 77 10.94 23.58 -8.98
C GLY A 77 11.50 23.30 -10.38
N GLN A 78 11.08 22.22 -11.04
CA GLN A 78 11.47 21.87 -12.41
C GLN A 78 10.36 22.18 -13.42
N GLY A 79 9.29 22.87 -13.02
CA GLY A 79 8.16 23.19 -13.90
C GLY A 79 7.30 21.97 -14.26
N ARG A 80 7.32 20.91 -13.42
CA ARG A 80 6.48 19.72 -13.60
C ARG A 80 5.41 19.68 -12.53
N LEU A 81 4.22 19.16 -12.84
CA LEU A 81 3.14 19.00 -11.87
C LEU A 81 3.63 18.11 -10.71
N GLY A 82 3.73 18.69 -9.51
CA GLY A 82 4.23 17.98 -8.33
C GLY A 82 3.14 17.73 -7.29
N MET A 83 2.08 18.54 -7.28
CA MET A 83 1.08 18.49 -6.22
C MET A 83 -0.30 18.92 -6.71
N VAL A 84 -1.34 18.31 -6.14
CA VAL A 84 -2.73 18.76 -6.22
C VAL A 84 -3.17 19.20 -4.83
N LYS A 85 -3.62 20.44 -4.69
CA LYS A 85 -4.10 21.02 -3.44
C LYS A 85 -5.59 21.32 -3.53
N LEU A 86 -6.31 21.09 -2.44
CA LEU A 86 -7.74 21.30 -2.36
C LEU A 86 -8.15 21.62 -0.92
N ILE A 87 -9.25 22.34 -0.77
CA ILE A 87 -9.81 22.70 0.54
C ILE A 87 -11.13 21.96 0.72
N VAL A 88 -11.24 21.22 1.82
CA VAL A 88 -12.44 20.44 2.17
C VAL A 88 -12.90 20.78 3.58
N ARG A 89 -14.19 20.66 3.86
CA ARG A 89 -14.75 20.82 5.21
C ARG A 89 -15.11 19.44 5.75
N ALA A 90 -14.50 19.05 6.87
CA ALA A 90 -14.61 17.72 7.43
C ALA A 90 -14.66 17.77 8.97
N SER A 91 -15.03 16.64 9.59
CA SER A 91 -15.07 16.47 11.05
C SER A 91 -13.69 16.23 11.68
N ASP A 92 -12.75 15.72 10.90
CA ASP A 92 -11.45 15.24 11.35
C ASP A 92 -10.49 15.09 10.15
N LEU A 93 -9.20 14.89 10.45
CA LEU A 93 -8.12 14.77 9.45
C LEU A 93 -8.34 13.60 8.46
N HIS A 94 -8.85 12.47 8.95
CA HIS A 94 -9.04 11.26 8.14
C HIS A 94 -10.21 11.43 7.16
N THR A 95 -11.30 12.04 7.63
CA THR A 95 -12.47 12.38 6.82
C THR A 95 -12.10 13.40 5.76
N ALA A 96 -11.27 14.39 6.08
CA ALA A 96 -10.75 15.35 5.12
C ALA A 96 -9.93 14.65 4.01
N GLU A 97 -8.98 13.80 4.39
CA GLU A 97 -8.16 13.02 3.46
C GLU A 97 -9.02 12.15 2.53
N ARG A 98 -10.01 11.43 3.08
CA ARG A 98 -10.92 10.61 2.28
C ARG A 98 -11.71 11.44 1.27
N GLN A 99 -12.36 12.51 1.72
CA GLN A 99 -13.16 13.38 0.84
C GLN A 99 -12.31 13.99 -0.27
N ALA A 100 -11.10 14.44 0.08
CA ALA A 100 -10.11 14.96 -0.84
C ALA A 100 -9.75 13.95 -1.94
N MET A 101 -9.40 12.72 -1.54
CA MET A 101 -8.98 11.66 -2.45
C MET A 101 -10.12 11.19 -3.35
N GLU A 102 -11.34 11.03 -2.82
CA GLU A 102 -12.52 10.66 -3.62
C GLU A 102 -12.82 11.68 -4.74
N VAL A 103 -12.39 12.92 -4.57
CA VAL A 103 -12.62 14.03 -5.49
C VAL A 103 -11.44 14.19 -6.46
N ALA A 104 -10.20 14.06 -5.97
CA ALA A 104 -9.00 14.19 -6.78
C ALA A 104 -8.71 12.95 -7.65
N GLN A 105 -8.99 11.74 -7.16
CA GLN A 105 -8.59 10.51 -7.84
C GLN A 105 -9.26 10.34 -9.23
N PRO A 106 -10.58 10.58 -9.41
CA PRO A 106 -11.18 10.58 -10.75
C PRO A 106 -10.56 11.61 -11.70
N PHE A 107 -10.19 12.79 -11.17
CA PHE A 107 -9.53 13.83 -11.95
C PHE A 107 -8.11 13.39 -12.37
N LEU A 108 -7.34 12.79 -11.46
CA LEU A 108 -6.01 12.24 -11.76
C LEU A 108 -6.11 11.10 -12.78
N SER A 109 -7.11 10.21 -12.69
CA SER A 109 -7.34 9.16 -13.68
C SER A 109 -7.70 9.74 -15.05
N LEU A 110 -8.53 10.79 -15.12
CA LEU A 110 -8.82 11.50 -16.37
C LEU A 110 -7.56 12.16 -16.95
N LEU A 111 -6.76 12.81 -16.10
CA LEU A 111 -5.52 13.47 -16.52
C LEU A 111 -4.51 12.46 -17.06
N ALA A 112 -4.32 11.34 -16.36
CA ALA A 112 -3.46 10.24 -16.79
C ALA A 112 -3.93 9.65 -18.13
N ALA A 113 -5.23 9.43 -18.30
CA ALA A 113 -5.81 8.88 -19.53
C ALA A 113 -5.70 9.84 -20.71
N THR A 114 -5.97 11.13 -20.50
CA THR A 114 -5.94 12.14 -21.58
C THR A 114 -4.53 12.50 -22.02
N GLN A 115 -3.56 12.50 -21.10
CA GLN A 115 -2.16 12.81 -21.39
C GLN A 115 -1.33 11.57 -21.69
N ASN A 116 -1.88 10.37 -21.50
CA ASN A 116 -1.17 9.09 -21.62
C ASN A 116 0.12 9.06 -20.79
N VAL A 117 0.02 9.53 -19.55
CA VAL A 117 1.14 9.64 -18.60
C VAL A 117 0.72 9.01 -17.27
N PRO A 118 1.54 8.14 -16.67
CA PRO A 118 1.22 7.59 -15.36
C PRO A 118 1.28 8.67 -14.29
N LEU A 119 0.25 8.73 -13.46
CA LEU A 119 0.18 9.58 -12.28
C LEU A 119 -0.02 8.68 -11.07
N SER A 120 0.88 8.77 -10.10
CA SER A 120 0.80 8.00 -8.86
C SER A 120 0.87 8.95 -7.67
N VAL A 121 0.08 8.67 -6.63
CA VAL A 121 0.10 9.43 -5.39
C VAL A 121 1.21 8.89 -4.50
N HIS A 122 2.11 9.77 -4.05
CA HIS A 122 3.20 9.43 -3.14
C HIS A 122 2.81 9.62 -1.67
N ALA A 123 2.19 10.78 -1.41
CA ALA A 123 1.84 11.19 -0.06
C ALA A 123 0.61 12.11 -0.09
N VAL A 124 -0.12 12.13 1.02
CA VAL A 124 -1.19 13.07 1.29
C VAL A 124 -0.86 13.79 2.58
N THR A 125 -0.74 15.11 2.51
CA THR A 125 -0.56 15.98 3.67
C THR A 125 -1.86 16.72 3.94
N THR A 126 -2.42 16.54 5.12
CA THR A 126 -3.69 17.15 5.53
C THR A 126 -3.42 18.13 6.68
N VAL A 127 -3.81 19.38 6.50
CA VAL A 127 -3.60 20.46 7.48
C VAL A 127 -4.94 21.04 7.88
N GLU A 128 -5.28 20.95 9.17
CA GLU A 128 -6.41 21.67 9.75
C GLU A 128 -6.09 23.17 9.79
N GLN A 129 -6.89 24.01 9.13
CA GLN A 129 -6.54 25.43 8.97
C GLN A 129 -6.68 26.23 10.26
N ASP A 130 -7.62 25.85 11.12
CA ASP A 130 -7.92 26.58 12.36
C ASP A 130 -6.83 26.36 13.42
N THR A 131 -6.39 25.11 13.59
CA THR A 131 -5.42 24.72 14.62
C THR A 131 -3.99 24.63 14.08
N GLY A 132 -3.82 24.36 12.78
CA GLY A 132 -2.54 24.04 12.17
C GLY A 132 -2.09 22.59 12.38
N VAL A 133 -2.94 21.70 12.90
CA VAL A 133 -2.61 20.27 13.05
C VAL A 133 -2.35 19.66 11.68
N ILE A 134 -1.27 18.88 11.58
CA ILE A 134 -0.82 18.26 10.33
C ILE A 134 -0.86 16.75 10.49
N ALA A 135 -1.51 16.07 9.54
CA ALA A 135 -1.37 14.64 9.30
C ALA A 135 -0.63 14.40 7.98
N LEU A 136 0.24 13.40 7.96
CA LEU A 136 0.96 12.98 6.77
C LEU A 136 0.77 11.47 6.56
N SER A 137 0.17 11.11 5.43
CA SER A 137 0.03 9.75 4.95
C SER A 137 0.98 9.57 3.77
N ALA A 138 2.05 8.77 3.90
CA ALA A 138 3.04 8.61 2.83
C ALA A 138 3.55 7.17 2.73
N GLY A 139 3.83 6.73 1.49
CA GLY A 139 4.57 5.50 1.26
C GLY A 139 6.05 5.69 1.61
N LEU A 140 6.48 5.22 2.77
CA LEU A 140 7.90 5.26 3.15
C LEU A 140 8.69 4.22 2.34
N ALA A 141 9.71 4.69 1.63
CA ALA A 141 10.79 3.84 1.16
C ALA A 141 11.39 3.13 2.38
N GLY A 142 11.42 1.80 2.37
CA GLY A 142 11.74 1.00 3.55
C GLY A 142 13.00 1.43 4.30
N LYS A 143 13.12 0.99 5.55
CA LYS A 143 14.26 1.31 6.41
C LYS A 143 15.57 0.78 5.82
N GLU A 144 16.63 1.59 5.86
CA GLU A 144 17.99 1.13 5.57
C GLU A 144 18.32 -0.09 6.43
N LYS A 145 18.61 -1.22 5.77
CA LYS A 145 19.05 -2.44 6.43
C LYS A 145 20.51 -2.66 6.07
N ARG A 146 21.38 -2.71 7.09
CA ARG A 146 22.78 -3.13 6.87
C ARG A 146 22.76 -4.55 6.32
N LEU A 147 23.40 -4.75 5.18
CA LEU A 147 23.68 -6.08 4.67
C LEU A 147 24.66 -6.75 5.64
N SER A 148 24.16 -7.64 6.50
CA SER A 148 25.02 -8.48 7.32
C SER A 148 25.66 -9.53 6.43
N LEU A 149 26.98 -9.45 6.26
CA LEU A 149 27.77 -10.51 5.63
C LEU A 149 28.17 -11.59 6.63
N GLU A 150 27.96 -11.36 7.93
CA GLU A 150 28.08 -12.39 8.95
C GLU A 150 26.90 -13.36 8.78
N GLY A 151 27.17 -14.57 8.28
CA GLY A 151 26.15 -15.55 7.89
C GLY A 151 25.95 -15.70 6.38
N PHE A 152 26.67 -14.91 5.55
CA PHE A 152 26.84 -15.21 4.13
C PHE A 152 27.74 -16.46 3.96
N SER A 153 27.23 -17.63 4.35
CA SER A 153 27.55 -18.85 3.59
C SER A 153 27.25 -18.52 2.13
N PRO A 154 28.08 -18.91 1.13
CA PRO A 154 27.83 -18.51 -0.25
C PRO A 154 26.36 -18.78 -0.58
N LEU A 155 25.61 -17.69 -0.85
CA LEU A 155 24.20 -17.82 -1.15
C LEU A 155 24.10 -18.80 -2.33
N PRO A 156 23.31 -19.86 -2.21
CA PRO A 156 23.19 -20.82 -3.29
C PRO A 156 22.72 -20.10 -4.55
N VAL A 157 23.39 -20.36 -5.67
CA VAL A 157 22.91 -19.90 -6.98
C VAL A 157 21.53 -20.50 -7.20
N VAL A 158 20.55 -19.65 -7.48
CA VAL A 158 19.18 -20.09 -7.72
C VAL A 158 19.12 -20.70 -9.12
N THR A 159 19.18 -22.03 -9.17
CA THR A 159 19.15 -22.81 -10.43
C THR A 159 17.78 -23.43 -10.71
N ASP A 160 16.91 -23.50 -9.70
CA ASP A 160 15.53 -23.96 -9.84
C ASP A 160 14.65 -22.82 -10.37
N GLU A 161 14.04 -23.04 -11.54
CA GLU A 161 13.23 -22.03 -12.24
C GLU A 161 11.96 -21.65 -11.45
N GLN A 162 11.30 -22.59 -10.79
CA GLN A 162 10.08 -22.30 -10.01
C GLN A 162 10.43 -21.41 -8.81
N ILE A 163 11.55 -21.68 -8.14
CA ILE A 163 12.03 -20.88 -7.01
C ILE A 163 12.53 -19.51 -7.48
N ALA A 164 13.24 -19.45 -8.62
CA ALA A 164 13.66 -18.18 -9.22
C ALA A 164 12.46 -17.27 -9.54
N ASN A 165 11.39 -17.84 -10.08
CA ASN A 165 10.15 -17.11 -10.37
C ASN A 165 9.49 -16.56 -9.09
N VAL A 166 9.44 -17.36 -8.02
CA VAL A 166 8.93 -16.91 -6.71
C VAL A 166 9.76 -15.75 -6.16
N PHE A 167 11.10 -15.86 -6.15
CA PHE A 167 11.97 -14.79 -5.67
C PHE A 167 11.88 -13.53 -6.52
N SER A 168 11.77 -13.66 -7.84
CA SER A 168 11.58 -12.53 -8.75
C SER A 168 10.26 -11.80 -8.46
N ALA A 169 9.17 -12.54 -8.32
CA ALA A 169 7.86 -11.98 -7.98
C ALA A 169 7.86 -11.31 -6.60
N TYR A 170 8.56 -11.91 -5.63
CA TYR A 170 8.70 -11.35 -4.29
C TYR A 170 9.48 -10.03 -4.29
N ARG A 171 10.58 -9.96 -5.04
CA ARG A 171 11.35 -8.73 -5.23
C ARG A 171 10.51 -7.64 -5.89
N GLU A 172 9.70 -7.98 -6.89
CA GLU A 172 8.79 -7.03 -7.54
C GLU A 172 7.72 -6.52 -6.55
N ALA A 173 7.15 -7.40 -5.72
CA ALA A 173 6.19 -7.02 -4.70
C ALA A 173 6.77 -6.06 -3.66
N LEU A 174 8.02 -6.26 -3.24
CA LEU A 174 8.71 -5.35 -2.32
C LEU A 174 9.05 -4.00 -2.95
N GLY A 175 9.26 -3.96 -4.26
CA GLY A 175 9.54 -2.73 -5.01
C GLY A 175 8.29 -1.93 -5.42
N ALA A 176 7.12 -2.56 -5.42
CA ALA A 176 5.87 -1.95 -5.85
C ALA A 176 5.45 -0.80 -4.90
N GLN A 177 5.29 0.39 -5.47
CA GLN A 177 4.82 1.58 -4.76
C GLN A 177 3.30 1.74 -4.82
N ASP A 178 2.70 1.25 -5.91
CA ASP A 178 1.25 1.21 -6.08
C ASP A 178 0.67 -0.01 -5.33
N PRO A 179 -0.35 0.18 -4.47
CA PRO A 179 -0.91 -0.91 -3.68
C PRO A 179 -1.57 -2.00 -4.55
N PHE A 180 -2.14 -1.66 -5.70
CA PHE A 180 -2.73 -2.66 -6.60
C PHE A 180 -1.65 -3.52 -7.26
N GLN A 181 -0.58 -2.90 -7.75
CA GLN A 181 0.59 -3.61 -8.29
C GLN A 181 1.25 -4.48 -7.22
N LYS A 182 1.33 -4.00 -5.97
CA LYS A 182 1.86 -4.77 -4.84
C LYS A 182 1.01 -6.02 -4.60
N ILE A 183 -0.32 -5.89 -4.54
CA ILE A 183 -1.24 -7.02 -4.41
C ILE A 183 -1.08 -8.03 -5.55
N ILE A 184 -1.06 -7.58 -6.81
CA ILE A 184 -0.89 -8.47 -7.97
C ILE A 184 0.44 -9.23 -7.85
N SER A 185 1.50 -8.54 -7.46
CA SER A 185 2.82 -9.15 -7.29
C SER A 185 2.83 -10.18 -6.16
N LEU A 186 2.22 -9.88 -5.02
CA LEU A 186 2.04 -10.80 -3.89
C LEU A 186 1.20 -12.03 -4.28
N TRP A 187 0.17 -11.86 -5.11
CA TRP A 187 -0.62 -12.99 -5.61
C TRP A 187 0.22 -13.96 -6.48
N ARG A 188 1.11 -13.44 -7.32
CA ARG A 188 2.04 -14.29 -8.09
C ARG A 188 3.00 -15.05 -7.16
N VAL A 189 3.48 -14.41 -6.10
CA VAL A 189 4.29 -15.09 -5.05
C VAL A 189 3.50 -16.23 -4.44
N PHE A 190 2.24 -15.99 -4.06
CA PHE A 190 1.37 -17.00 -3.46
C PHE A 190 1.18 -18.23 -4.36
N GLU A 191 0.81 -18.01 -5.63
CA GLU A 191 0.60 -19.10 -6.58
C GLU A 191 1.91 -19.87 -6.87
N GLY A 192 3.03 -19.16 -6.98
CA GLY A 192 4.35 -19.78 -7.10
C GLY A 192 4.71 -20.63 -5.88
N LEU A 193 4.48 -20.13 -4.67
CA LEU A 193 4.74 -20.88 -3.43
C LEU A 193 3.86 -22.13 -3.30
N LYS A 194 2.59 -22.04 -3.69
CA LYS A 194 1.69 -23.21 -3.75
C LYS A 194 2.24 -24.27 -4.70
N SER A 195 2.65 -23.86 -5.89
CA SER A 195 3.22 -24.75 -6.90
C SER A 195 4.49 -25.43 -6.39
N VAL A 196 5.45 -24.65 -5.87
CA VAL A 196 6.71 -25.16 -5.32
C VAL A 196 6.46 -26.13 -4.16
N ARG A 197 5.60 -25.77 -3.20
CA ARG A 197 5.25 -26.62 -2.05
C ARG A 197 4.59 -27.92 -2.51
N GLN A 198 3.71 -27.87 -3.50
CA GLN A 198 3.07 -29.08 -4.03
C GLN A 198 4.11 -30.03 -4.66
N THR A 199 5.04 -29.51 -5.46
CA THR A 199 6.15 -30.28 -6.04
C THR A 199 7.01 -30.93 -4.94
N MET A 200 7.36 -30.17 -3.89
CA MET A 200 8.13 -30.69 -2.76
C MET A 200 7.38 -31.77 -1.98
N LEU A 201 6.09 -31.57 -1.69
CA LEU A 201 5.27 -32.55 -0.98
C LEU A 201 5.13 -33.86 -1.74
N GLN A 202 5.15 -33.83 -3.08
CA GLN A 202 5.16 -35.06 -3.88
C GLN A 202 6.42 -35.89 -3.66
N ALA A 203 7.56 -35.25 -3.43
CA ALA A 203 8.84 -35.90 -3.12
C ALA A 203 8.93 -36.42 -1.68
N VAL A 204 8.05 -35.97 -0.78
CA VAL A 204 7.98 -36.43 0.63
C VAL A 204 7.12 -37.70 0.74
N PRO A 205 7.54 -38.72 1.52
CA PRO A 205 6.73 -39.91 1.80
C PRO A 205 5.34 -39.56 2.34
N ALA A 206 4.30 -40.26 1.89
CA ALA A 206 2.91 -39.93 2.23
C ALA A 206 2.63 -39.84 3.74
N GLN A 207 3.32 -40.64 4.54
CA GLN A 207 3.21 -40.70 6.00
C GLN A 207 3.75 -39.43 6.69
N GLU A 208 4.66 -38.70 6.04
CA GLU A 208 5.29 -37.48 6.57
C GLU A 208 4.62 -36.20 6.06
N ARG A 209 3.81 -36.28 4.99
CA ARG A 209 3.14 -35.12 4.38
C ARG A 209 2.24 -34.37 5.37
N GLU A 210 1.48 -35.10 6.18
CA GLU A 210 0.58 -34.52 7.18
C GLU A 210 1.35 -33.71 8.24
N THR A 211 2.51 -34.22 8.68
CA THR A 211 3.39 -33.52 9.62
C THR A 211 3.95 -32.23 9.02
N VAL A 212 4.32 -32.27 7.74
CA VAL A 212 4.79 -31.08 6.99
C VAL A 212 3.67 -30.05 6.80
N LEU A 213 2.44 -30.49 6.52
CA LEU A 213 1.29 -29.58 6.37
C LEU A 213 0.89 -28.92 7.68
N ARG A 214 1.01 -29.62 8.82
CA ARG A 214 0.66 -29.08 10.15
C ARG A 214 1.62 -27.99 10.66
N ARG A 215 2.85 -27.94 10.16
CA ARG A 215 3.85 -26.93 10.55
C ARG A 215 3.57 -25.53 9.98
N GLY A 216 2.70 -25.41 8.97
CA GLY A 216 2.45 -24.17 8.24
C GLY A 216 1.35 -23.26 8.79
N LYS A 217 1.21 -23.17 10.11
CA LYS A 217 0.24 -22.28 10.75
C LYS A 217 0.88 -20.99 11.20
N LEU A 218 0.16 -19.90 10.98
CA LEU A 218 0.50 -18.59 11.51
C LEU A 218 0.33 -18.57 13.03
N PRO A 219 0.99 -17.63 13.73
CA PRO A 219 0.86 -17.52 15.17
C PRO A 219 -0.59 -17.26 15.61
N THR A 220 -0.90 -17.63 16.86
CA THR A 220 -2.25 -17.51 17.43
C THR A 220 -2.48 -16.21 18.19
N SER A 221 -1.46 -15.37 18.36
CA SER A 221 -1.55 -14.12 19.14
C SER A 221 -0.88 -12.97 18.39
N ILE A 222 -1.46 -11.77 18.51
CA ILE A 222 -1.02 -10.57 17.79
C ILE A 222 0.41 -10.19 18.22
N GLU A 223 0.74 -10.37 19.50
CA GLU A 223 2.03 -9.99 20.10
C GLU A 223 3.22 -10.70 19.45
N THR A 224 2.98 -11.84 18.81
CA THR A 224 4.02 -12.61 18.11
C THR A 224 4.23 -12.17 16.65
N VAL A 225 3.34 -11.34 16.11
CA VAL A 225 3.50 -10.73 14.79
C VAL A 225 4.55 -9.62 14.90
N PRO A 226 5.58 -9.59 14.01
CA PRO A 226 6.59 -8.54 14.05
C PRO A 226 5.96 -7.14 13.98
N GLU A 227 6.46 -6.21 14.80
CA GLU A 227 5.94 -4.83 14.93
C GLU A 227 5.74 -4.14 13.58
N ARG A 228 6.69 -4.29 12.64
CA ARG A 228 6.57 -3.71 11.28
C ARG A 228 5.36 -4.16 10.47
N TYR A 229 4.71 -5.26 10.86
CA TYR A 229 3.50 -5.79 10.23
C TYR A 229 2.24 -5.53 11.06
N ARG A 230 2.41 -4.99 12.27
CA ARG A 230 1.33 -4.52 13.14
C ARG A 230 1.11 -3.01 12.98
N ASP A 231 2.18 -2.26 12.75
CA ASP A 231 2.11 -0.81 12.55
C ASP A 231 1.23 -0.46 11.35
N GLY A 232 0.14 0.25 11.59
CA GLY A 232 -0.79 0.71 10.56
C GLY A 232 -1.88 -0.30 10.16
N VAL A 233 -1.90 -1.50 10.75
CA VAL A 233 -2.95 -2.50 10.52
C VAL A 233 -3.79 -2.64 11.79
N ASP A 234 -5.11 -2.56 11.66
CA ASP A 234 -6.00 -2.72 12.81
C ASP A 234 -6.05 -4.17 13.33
N ASP A 235 -6.32 -4.32 14.63
CA ASP A 235 -6.37 -5.62 15.31
C ASP A 235 -7.42 -6.57 14.72
N ALA A 236 -8.54 -6.05 14.20
CA ALA A 236 -9.56 -6.88 13.59
C ALA A 236 -9.05 -7.51 12.29
N THR A 237 -8.34 -6.74 11.46
CA THR A 237 -7.68 -7.21 10.24
C THR A 237 -6.58 -8.23 10.55
N LEU A 238 -5.75 -7.99 11.57
CA LEU A 238 -4.72 -8.94 12.03
C LEU A 238 -5.34 -10.26 12.53
N THR A 239 -6.41 -10.19 13.31
CA THR A 239 -7.07 -11.37 13.89
C THR A 239 -7.58 -12.34 12.81
N ARG A 240 -7.87 -11.84 11.60
CA ARG A 240 -8.32 -12.68 10.49
C ARG A 240 -7.29 -13.72 10.07
N VAL A 241 -5.99 -13.49 10.25
CA VAL A 241 -4.95 -14.45 9.81
C VAL A 241 -4.46 -15.39 10.92
N LEU A 242 -4.70 -15.05 12.19
CA LEU A 242 -4.11 -15.77 13.33
C LEU A 242 -4.55 -17.24 13.39
N GLY A 243 -3.59 -18.13 13.67
CA GLY A 243 -3.80 -19.57 13.80
C GLY A 243 -4.19 -20.31 12.50
N LYS A 244 -4.34 -19.58 11.39
CA LYS A 244 -4.70 -20.16 10.09
C LYS A 244 -3.47 -20.72 9.37
N SER A 245 -3.71 -21.61 8.40
CA SER A 245 -2.66 -21.96 7.45
C SER A 245 -2.35 -20.76 6.54
N HIS A 246 -1.13 -20.70 6.01
CA HIS A 246 -0.74 -19.67 5.04
C HIS A 246 -1.74 -19.52 3.89
N GLN A 247 -2.21 -20.64 3.33
CA GLN A 247 -3.20 -20.63 2.25
C GLN A 247 -4.54 -20.04 2.68
N ALA A 248 -5.11 -20.51 3.80
CA ALA A 248 -6.39 -20.01 4.30
C ALA A 248 -6.31 -18.51 4.70
N ALA A 249 -5.13 -18.07 5.15
CA ALA A 249 -4.88 -16.69 5.52
C ALA A 249 -4.80 -15.75 4.30
N VAL A 250 -4.28 -16.20 3.16
CA VAL A 250 -4.28 -15.42 1.91
C VAL A 250 -5.68 -15.43 1.28
N GLU A 251 -6.30 -16.61 1.18
CA GLU A 251 -7.54 -16.78 0.41
C GLU A 251 -8.72 -15.98 0.96
N GLN A 252 -8.74 -15.70 2.27
CA GLN A 252 -9.80 -14.88 2.88
C GLN A 252 -9.85 -13.43 2.39
N PHE A 253 -8.76 -12.91 1.83
CA PHE A 253 -8.70 -11.55 1.31
C PHE A 253 -8.96 -11.49 -0.20
N THR A 254 -9.08 -12.66 -0.87
CA THR A 254 -9.19 -12.76 -2.34
C THR A 254 -10.30 -11.89 -2.90
N SER A 255 -11.48 -11.90 -2.28
CA SER A 255 -12.61 -11.07 -2.73
C SER A 255 -12.33 -9.58 -2.57
N GLU A 256 -11.71 -9.18 -1.46
CA GLU A 256 -11.48 -7.77 -1.13
C GLU A 256 -10.55 -7.10 -2.13
N TYR A 257 -9.41 -7.71 -2.44
CA TYR A 257 -8.47 -7.11 -3.37
C TYR A 257 -8.76 -7.46 -4.83
N ARG A 258 -9.35 -8.62 -5.16
CA ARG A 258 -9.70 -8.92 -6.56
C ARG A 258 -10.71 -7.92 -7.09
N ASP A 259 -11.73 -7.63 -6.29
CA ASP A 259 -12.79 -6.71 -6.70
C ASP A 259 -12.25 -5.26 -6.74
N ALA A 260 -11.32 -4.90 -5.85
CA ALA A 260 -10.61 -3.61 -5.87
C ALA A 260 -9.68 -3.44 -7.08
N VAL A 261 -8.84 -4.44 -7.39
CA VAL A 261 -7.88 -4.45 -8.50
C VAL A 261 -8.56 -4.56 -9.86
N ALA A 262 -9.67 -5.30 -9.94
CA ALA A 262 -10.31 -5.54 -11.23
C ALA A 262 -10.94 -4.28 -11.82
N HIS A 263 -11.32 -3.28 -11.01
CA HIS A 263 -12.03 -2.07 -11.45
C HIS A 263 -13.25 -2.37 -12.34
N LEU A 264 -13.85 -3.55 -12.20
CA LEU A 264 -14.88 -4.07 -13.09
C LEU A 264 -16.13 -4.46 -12.30
N THR A 265 -17.28 -4.13 -12.86
CA THR A 265 -18.57 -4.70 -12.47
C THR A 265 -18.55 -6.19 -12.80
N LEU A 266 -18.23 -7.02 -11.81
CA LEU A 266 -18.34 -8.46 -11.95
C LEU A 266 -19.84 -8.82 -12.08
N LYS A 267 -20.15 -9.76 -12.97
CA LYS A 267 -21.51 -10.31 -13.10
C LYS A 267 -22.01 -10.78 -11.72
N PRO A 268 -23.33 -10.76 -11.49
CA PRO A 268 -23.93 -11.33 -10.27
C PRO A 268 -23.38 -12.73 -9.99
N ASP A 269 -23.37 -13.14 -8.72
CA ASP A 269 -23.02 -14.50 -8.36
C ASP A 269 -23.94 -15.52 -9.06
N ARG A 270 -23.54 -16.80 -9.08
CA ARG A 270 -24.30 -17.88 -9.74
C ARG A 270 -25.74 -18.00 -9.24
N ASP A 271 -26.02 -17.50 -8.04
CA ASP A 271 -27.33 -17.44 -7.39
C ASP A 271 -28.15 -16.18 -7.77
N GLY A 272 -27.62 -15.32 -8.63
CA GLY A 272 -28.27 -14.08 -9.07
C GLY A 272 -28.10 -12.92 -8.10
N THR A 273 -27.32 -13.08 -7.01
CA THR A 273 -27.08 -11.99 -6.06
C THR A 273 -26.28 -10.88 -6.74
N PRO A 274 -26.82 -9.65 -6.83
CA PRO A 274 -26.10 -8.53 -7.40
C PRO A 274 -24.84 -8.29 -6.58
N ARG A 275 -23.67 -8.37 -7.21
CA ARG A 275 -22.44 -7.90 -6.56
C ARG A 275 -22.53 -6.37 -6.47
N PRO A 276 -22.20 -5.77 -5.31
CA PRO A 276 -22.25 -4.33 -5.17
C PRO A 276 -21.39 -3.69 -6.26
N VAL A 277 -21.95 -2.71 -6.97
CA VAL A 277 -21.20 -1.90 -7.93
C VAL A 277 -20.15 -1.15 -7.13
N ARG A 278 -18.89 -1.55 -7.26
CA ARG A 278 -17.78 -0.78 -6.72
C ARG A 278 -17.37 0.24 -7.77
N THR A 279 -17.48 1.52 -7.43
CA THR A 279 -16.82 2.59 -8.18
C THR A 279 -15.33 2.26 -8.23
N ALA A 280 -14.72 2.29 -9.42
CA ALA A 280 -13.28 2.10 -9.53
C ALA A 280 -12.53 3.18 -8.73
N ASP A 281 -11.40 2.81 -8.13
CA ASP A 281 -10.47 3.75 -7.49
C ASP A 281 -11.06 4.56 -6.32
N THR A 282 -11.94 3.96 -5.51
CA THR A 282 -12.29 4.65 -4.25
C THR A 282 -11.08 4.67 -3.33
N TRP A 283 -10.93 5.76 -2.57
CA TRP A 283 -9.89 5.84 -1.54
C TRP A 283 -9.98 4.67 -0.54
N SER A 284 -11.21 4.21 -0.23
CA SER A 284 -11.41 3.03 0.59
C SER A 284 -10.84 1.75 -0.02
N ASP A 285 -10.92 1.55 -1.34
CA ASP A 285 -10.34 0.39 -2.01
C ASP A 285 -8.80 0.48 -2.01
N VAL A 286 -8.24 1.68 -2.24
CA VAL A 286 -6.78 1.93 -2.15
C VAL A 286 -6.27 1.59 -0.76
N MET A 287 -6.92 2.10 0.29
CA MET A 287 -6.53 1.86 1.69
C MET A 287 -6.74 0.41 2.10
N ALA A 288 -7.81 -0.24 1.62
CA ALA A 288 -8.02 -1.66 1.85
C ALA A 288 -6.87 -2.49 1.24
N CYS A 289 -6.48 -2.21 -0.01
CA CYS A 289 -5.33 -2.84 -0.64
C CYS A 289 -4.03 -2.55 0.10
N TRP A 290 -3.82 -1.32 0.58
CA TRP A 290 -2.63 -0.95 1.35
C TRP A 290 -2.50 -1.78 2.64
N ASN A 291 -3.55 -1.80 3.46
CA ASN A 291 -3.57 -2.51 4.74
C ASN A 291 -3.44 -4.02 4.53
N VAL A 292 -4.15 -4.57 3.54
CA VAL A 292 -4.10 -6.00 3.21
C VAL A 292 -2.73 -6.38 2.64
N ALA A 293 -2.09 -5.54 1.81
CA ALA A 293 -0.80 -5.85 1.21
C ALA A 293 0.31 -6.04 2.27
N GLN A 294 0.30 -5.23 3.35
CA GLN A 294 1.26 -5.37 4.45
C GLN A 294 1.09 -6.71 5.18
N LEU A 295 -0.17 -7.11 5.41
CA LEU A 295 -0.48 -8.37 6.06
C LEU A 295 -0.19 -9.58 5.15
N LEU A 296 -0.52 -9.49 3.86
CA LEU A 296 -0.20 -10.52 2.87
C LEU A 296 1.32 -10.69 2.71
N GLU A 297 2.09 -9.60 2.74
CA GLU A 297 3.55 -9.67 2.72
C GLU A 297 4.08 -10.49 3.89
N TYR A 298 3.55 -10.28 5.11
CA TYR A 298 3.89 -11.09 6.28
C TYR A 298 3.56 -12.58 6.06
N VAL A 299 2.32 -12.89 5.69
CA VAL A 299 1.86 -14.28 5.49
C VAL A 299 2.70 -14.97 4.43
N LEU A 300 2.97 -14.31 3.32
CA LEU A 300 3.75 -14.87 2.22
C LEU A 300 5.23 -14.99 2.56
N ARG A 301 5.75 -14.12 3.41
CA ARG A 301 7.11 -14.25 3.91
C ARG A 301 7.27 -15.46 4.81
N GLU A 302 6.33 -15.72 5.72
CA GLU A 302 6.34 -16.94 6.54
C GLU A 302 6.12 -18.19 5.69
N PHE A 303 5.25 -18.12 4.68
CA PHE A 303 5.04 -19.22 3.74
C PHE A 303 6.29 -19.50 2.90
N LEU A 304 7.01 -18.45 2.48
CA LEU A 304 8.29 -18.57 1.78
C LEU A 304 9.34 -19.23 2.69
N LYS A 305 9.48 -18.78 3.94
CA LYS A 305 10.41 -19.37 4.93
C LYS A 305 10.15 -20.87 5.11
N GLU A 306 8.90 -21.24 5.32
CA GLU A 306 8.50 -22.64 5.48
C GLU A 306 8.83 -23.45 4.22
N THR A 307 8.44 -22.94 3.04
CA THR A 307 8.60 -23.65 1.77
C THR A 307 10.07 -23.83 1.40
N ILE A 308 10.85 -22.76 1.48
CA ILE A 308 12.30 -22.79 1.21
C ILE A 308 13.04 -23.61 2.27
N GLY A 309 12.58 -23.62 3.52
CA GLY A 309 13.12 -24.44 4.60
C GLY A 309 13.04 -25.95 4.32
N MET A 310 12.09 -26.39 3.49
CA MET A 310 12.00 -27.78 3.03
C MET A 310 12.96 -28.09 1.88
N HIS A 311 13.43 -27.09 1.14
CA HIS A 311 14.26 -27.31 -0.03
C HIS A 311 15.69 -27.69 0.38
N PRO A 312 16.26 -28.80 -0.13
CA PRO A 312 17.59 -29.27 0.29
C PRO A 312 18.71 -28.23 0.12
N GLN A 313 18.66 -27.44 -0.95
CA GLN A 313 19.66 -26.41 -1.28
C GLN A 313 19.53 -25.14 -0.44
N TYR A 314 18.32 -24.83 0.06
CA TYR A 314 18.03 -23.54 0.67
C TYR A 314 17.63 -23.62 2.16
N ARG A 315 17.53 -24.83 2.73
CA ARG A 315 17.15 -25.05 4.13
C ARG A 315 18.04 -24.35 5.17
N SER A 316 19.26 -23.97 4.79
CA SER A 316 20.20 -23.24 5.65
C SER A 316 20.03 -21.72 5.58
N LEU A 317 19.15 -21.21 4.72
CA LEU A 317 18.88 -19.77 4.62
C LEU A 317 18.12 -19.30 5.86
N THR A 318 18.62 -18.22 6.47
CA THR A 318 17.95 -17.50 7.53
C THR A 318 17.23 -16.27 6.97
N PHE A 319 16.01 -16.04 7.42
CA PHE A 319 15.17 -14.95 6.94
C PHE A 319 14.81 -14.02 8.11
N ASP A 320 15.39 -12.82 8.11
CA ASP A 320 15.21 -11.77 9.13
C ASP A 320 14.04 -10.81 8.84
#